data_AF-A0A529KDF9-F1
#
_entry.id   AF-A0A529KDF9-F1
#
_cell.length_a   1.000
_cell.length_b   1.000
_cell.length_c   1.000
_cell.angle_alpha   90.00
_cell.angle_beta   90.00
_cell.angle_gamma   90.00
#
_symmetry.space_group_name_H-M   'P 1'
#
loop_
_entity.id
_entity.type
_entity.pdbx_description
1 polymer ?
#
loop_
_entity_poly.entity_id
_entity_poly.type
_entity_poly.pdbx_seq_one_letter_code
_entity_poly.pdbx_strand_id
1 'polypeptide(L)'
;DLLEQTLLAYDGIRQGSPLTQAILAIFRDNPEDLVEFTTNAKPGDFGGFAPKVFEHAEKGDVVANWILDKAVADVEAALGVLDLGSNDPLCLLGGLAPLYAPRLSARYRALLKPPLDDALGGAVQMAVRVFSRTAEAAR
;
A
#
# COMPACT_ATOMS: atom_id res chain seq x y z
N ASP A 1 -6.15 7.39 9.15
CA ASP A 1 -5.22 8.15 8.30
C ASP A 1 -5.92 9.13 7.37
N LEU A 2 -6.15 8.88 6.08
CA LEU A 2 -6.62 9.95 5.16
C LEU A 2 -7.91 10.66 5.60
N LEU A 3 -9.01 9.92 5.75
CA LEU A 3 -10.31 10.50 6.10
C LEU A 3 -10.32 11.13 7.50
N GLU A 4 -9.57 10.52 8.43
CA GLU A 4 -9.33 11.07 9.75
C GLU A 4 -8.58 12.42 9.68
N GLN A 5 -7.51 12.51 8.89
CA GLN A 5 -6.79 13.79 8.68
C GLN A 5 -7.71 14.83 8.04
N THR A 6 -8.60 14.43 7.14
CA THR A 6 -9.58 15.33 6.55
C THR A 6 -10.54 15.89 7.60
N LEU A 7 -11.09 15.05 8.49
CA LEU A 7 -11.98 15.50 9.57
C LEU A 7 -11.24 16.40 10.58
N LEU A 8 -10.04 15.99 11.00
CA LEU A 8 -9.22 16.79 11.92
C LEU A 8 -8.81 18.14 11.32
N ALA A 9 -8.61 18.20 10.01
CA ALA A 9 -8.36 19.46 9.29
C ALA A 9 -9.62 20.33 9.20
N TYR A 10 -10.78 19.72 8.98
CA TYR A 10 -12.07 20.41 8.97
C TYR A 10 -12.38 21.04 10.33
N ASP A 11 -12.15 20.29 11.42
CA ASP A 11 -12.37 20.75 12.80
C ASP A 11 -11.33 21.78 13.28
N GLY A 12 -10.32 22.10 12.46
CA GLY A 12 -9.23 23.03 12.80
C GLY A 12 -8.23 22.48 13.82
N ILE A 13 -8.28 21.18 14.13
CA ILE A 13 -7.36 20.51 15.06
C ILE A 13 -5.98 20.33 14.42
N ARG A 14 -5.93 20.07 13.11
CA ARG A 14 -4.69 19.94 12.33
C ARG A 14 -4.73 20.89 11.12
N GLN A 15 -3.55 21.24 10.62
CA GLN A 15 -3.47 22.03 9.39
C GLN A 15 -3.89 21.17 8.20
N GLY A 16 -4.90 21.64 7.45
CA GLY A 16 -5.31 21.01 6.20
C GLY A 16 -4.29 21.20 5.07
N SER A 17 -4.45 20.41 4.01
CA SER A 17 -3.67 20.49 2.78
C SER A 17 -4.60 20.41 1.56
N PRO A 18 -4.10 20.67 0.35
CA PRO A 18 -4.86 20.43 -0.88
C PRO A 18 -5.49 19.03 -0.96
N LEU A 19 -4.83 17.99 -0.45
CA LEU A 19 -5.40 16.65 -0.37
C LEU A 19 -6.63 16.57 0.54
N THR A 20 -6.57 17.12 1.76
CA THR A 20 -7.73 17.07 2.68
C THR A 20 -8.92 17.85 2.12
N GLN A 21 -8.66 18.99 1.47
CA GLN A 21 -9.70 19.76 0.77
C GLN A 21 -10.30 18.96 -0.40
N ALA A 22 -9.45 18.32 -1.22
CA ALA A 22 -9.92 17.50 -2.33
C ALA A 22 -10.75 16.30 -1.87
N ILE A 23 -10.42 15.70 -0.73
CA ILE A 23 -11.22 14.62 -0.15
C ILE A 23 -12.55 15.15 0.37
N LEU A 24 -12.56 16.25 1.10
CA LEU A 24 -13.79 16.84 1.62
C LEU A 24 -14.75 17.26 0.48
N ALA A 25 -14.22 17.76 -0.63
CA ALA A 25 -14.99 18.09 -1.83
C ALA A 25 -15.68 16.87 -2.47
N ILE A 26 -15.10 15.66 -2.37
CA ILE A 26 -15.75 14.41 -2.82
C ILE A 26 -17.03 14.16 -2.02
N PHE A 27 -17.01 14.55 -0.74
CA PHE A 27 -18.15 14.48 0.17
C PHE A 27 -18.96 15.79 0.23
N ARG A 28 -18.98 16.55 -0.87
CA ARG A 28 -19.80 17.78 -1.03
C ARG A 28 -19.55 18.83 0.05
N ASP A 29 -18.32 18.90 0.54
CA ASP A 29 -17.93 19.78 1.64
C ASP A 29 -18.70 19.53 2.96
N ASN A 30 -19.28 18.33 3.10
CA ASN A 30 -20.06 17.92 4.26
C ASN A 30 -19.34 16.82 5.07
N PRO A 31 -18.90 17.07 6.31
CA PRO A 31 -18.25 16.05 7.14
C PRO A 31 -19.18 14.89 7.51
N GLU A 32 -20.51 15.11 7.56
CA GLU A 32 -21.47 14.04 7.86
C GLU A 32 -21.48 12.97 6.77
N ASP A 33 -21.41 13.38 5.50
CA ASP A 33 -21.33 12.47 4.35
C ASP A 33 -20.06 11.61 4.40
N LEU A 34 -18.93 12.19 4.86
CA LEU A 34 -17.68 11.46 5.05
C LEU A 34 -17.79 10.45 6.19
N VAL A 35 -18.41 10.81 7.32
CA VAL A 35 -18.62 9.91 8.45
C VAL A 35 -19.57 8.75 8.06
N GLU A 36 -20.65 9.05 7.36
CA GLU A 36 -21.59 8.03 6.85
C GLU A 36 -20.88 7.05 5.93
N PHE A 37 -20.02 7.55 5.03
CA PHE A 37 -19.18 6.70 4.20
C PHE A 37 -18.30 5.78 5.05
N THR A 38 -17.59 6.30 6.06
CA THR A 38 -16.70 5.48 6.89
C THR A 38 -17.43 4.36 7.65
N THR A 39 -18.71 4.57 7.97
CA THR A 39 -19.54 3.58 8.68
C THR A 39 -19.90 2.39 7.80
N ASN A 40 -20.08 2.62 6.50
CA ASN A 40 -20.56 1.60 5.55
C ASN A 40 -19.46 1.08 4.59
N ALA A 41 -18.31 1.75 4.54
CA ALA A 41 -17.23 1.46 3.60
C ALA A 41 -16.56 0.10 3.87
N LYS A 42 -16.27 -0.60 2.79
CA LYS A 42 -15.46 -1.83 2.78
C LYS A 42 -14.00 -1.49 2.52
N PRO A 43 -13.05 -2.40 2.83
CA PRO A 43 -11.62 -2.17 2.57
C PRO A 43 -11.30 -1.72 1.13
N GLY A 44 -12.02 -2.23 0.13
CA GLY A 44 -11.87 -1.83 -1.26
C GLY A 44 -12.26 -0.37 -1.54
N ASP A 45 -13.26 0.17 -0.83
CA ASP A 45 -13.72 1.55 -0.99
C ASP A 45 -12.66 2.52 -0.48
N PHE A 46 -11.99 2.20 0.64
CA PHE A 46 -10.83 2.95 1.12
C PHE A 46 -9.65 2.88 0.14
N GLY A 47 -9.41 1.70 -0.46
CA GLY A 47 -8.39 1.49 -1.47
C GLY A 47 -8.55 2.41 -2.69
N GLY A 48 -9.78 2.81 -3.01
CA GLY A 48 -10.08 3.77 -4.07
C GLY A 48 -9.46 5.16 -3.87
N PHE A 49 -9.10 5.55 -2.65
CA PHE A 49 -8.43 6.82 -2.37
C PHE A 49 -6.91 6.77 -2.51
N ALA A 50 -6.30 5.58 -2.58
CA ALA A 50 -4.85 5.46 -2.65
C ALA A 50 -4.23 6.26 -3.81
N PRO A 51 -4.76 6.24 -5.06
CA PRO A 51 -4.20 7.02 -6.17
C PRO A 51 -4.12 8.52 -5.85
N LYS A 52 -5.14 9.09 -5.19
CA LYS A 52 -5.16 10.52 -4.82
C LYS A 52 -4.04 10.86 -3.84
N VAL A 53 -3.73 9.97 -2.90
CA VAL A 53 -2.64 10.17 -1.95
C VAL A 53 -1.31 10.27 -2.72
N PHE A 54 -1.04 9.34 -3.64
CA PHE A 54 0.19 9.38 -4.44
C PHE A 54 0.27 10.62 -5.34
N GLU A 55 -0.82 10.97 -6.04
CA GLU A 55 -0.89 12.16 -6.90
C GLU A 55 -0.62 13.46 -6.13
N HIS A 56 -1.09 13.57 -4.89
CA HIS A 56 -0.87 14.76 -4.06
C HIS A 56 0.53 14.77 -3.45
N ALA A 57 1.07 13.60 -3.06
CA ALA A 57 2.44 13.48 -2.59
C ALA A 57 3.45 13.93 -3.65
N GLU A 58 3.23 13.58 -4.92
CA GLU A 58 4.06 14.05 -6.04
C GLU A 58 4.04 15.57 -6.21
N LYS A 59 2.97 16.24 -5.75
CA LYS A 59 2.84 17.70 -5.74
C LYS A 59 3.41 18.35 -4.47
N GLY A 60 4.00 17.57 -3.56
CA GLY A 60 4.55 18.06 -2.30
C GLY A 60 3.51 18.26 -1.19
N ASP A 61 2.33 17.65 -1.29
CA ASP A 61 1.29 17.77 -0.27
C ASP A 61 1.76 17.17 1.07
N VAL A 62 1.68 17.97 2.13
CA VAL A 62 2.21 17.61 3.46
C VAL A 62 1.46 16.45 4.11
N VAL A 63 0.13 16.36 3.96
CA VAL A 63 -0.66 15.27 4.52
C VAL A 63 -0.43 14.00 3.72
N ALA A 64 -0.35 14.12 2.39
CA ALA A 64 -0.06 13.00 1.51
C ALA A 64 1.31 12.36 1.83
N ASN A 65 2.35 13.19 1.95
CA ASN A 65 3.69 12.74 2.29
C ASN A 65 3.72 12.10 3.68
N TRP A 66 3.06 12.70 4.67
CA TRP A 66 2.96 12.10 6.01
C TRP A 66 2.31 10.70 5.99
N ILE A 67 1.24 10.50 5.21
CA ILE A 67 0.59 9.19 5.05
C ILE A 67 1.57 8.19 4.41
N LEU A 68 2.28 8.59 3.35
CA LEU A 68 3.21 7.72 2.66
C LEU A 68 4.42 7.37 3.52
N ASP A 69 4.97 8.32 4.27
CA ASP A 69 6.11 8.11 5.16
C ASP A 69 5.75 7.11 6.26
N LYS A 70 4.56 7.24 6.85
CA LYS A 70 4.04 6.27 7.82
C LYS A 70 3.89 4.89 7.20
N ALA A 71 3.28 4.79 6.03
CA ALA A 71 3.08 3.51 5.36
C ALA A 71 4.41 2.84 4.96
N VAL A 72 5.40 3.61 4.51
CA VAL A 72 6.76 3.13 4.25
C VAL A 72 7.40 2.61 5.53
N ALA A 73 7.30 3.35 6.63
CA ALA A 73 7.83 2.92 7.92
C ALA A 73 7.21 1.60 8.39
N ASP A 74 5.89 1.41 8.23
CA ASP A 74 5.20 0.17 8.58
C ASP A 74 5.69 -1.02 7.71
N VAL A 75 5.88 -0.80 6.40
CA VAL A 75 6.45 -1.81 5.51
C VAL A 75 7.88 -2.18 5.92
N GLU A 76 8.72 -1.19 6.21
CA GLU A 76 10.11 -1.42 6.61
C GLU A 76 10.23 -2.09 7.98
N ALA A 77 9.31 -1.79 8.90
CA ALA A 77 9.22 -2.46 10.19
C ALA A 77 8.88 -3.95 10.00
N ALA A 78 7.93 -4.27 9.11
CA ALA A 78 7.59 -5.65 8.78
C ALA A 78 8.77 -6.40 8.13
N LEU A 79 9.48 -5.74 7.19
CA LEU A 79 10.70 -6.29 6.59
C LEU A 79 11.83 -6.49 7.61
N GLY A 80 11.91 -5.62 8.62
CA GLY A 80 12.93 -5.67 9.67
C GLY A 80 12.88 -6.95 10.51
N VAL A 81 11.74 -7.63 10.58
CA VAL A 81 11.56 -8.90 11.32
C VAL A 81 12.05 -10.10 10.51
N LEU A 82 12.19 -9.98 9.19
CA LEU A 82 12.52 -11.12 8.30
C LEU A 82 14.02 -11.48 8.28
N ASP A 83 14.87 -10.71 8.96
CA ASP A 83 16.34 -10.88 9.03
C ASP A 83 17.00 -11.15 7.66
N LEU A 84 16.57 -10.40 6.64
CA LEU A 84 17.05 -10.57 5.26
C LEU A 84 18.55 -10.26 5.16
N GLY A 85 19.30 -11.22 4.63
CA GLY A 85 20.69 -11.08 4.27
C GLY A 85 20.88 -10.23 3.01
N SER A 86 22.12 -9.76 2.78
CA SER A 86 22.45 -8.85 1.68
C SER A 86 22.21 -9.40 0.27
N ASN A 87 22.04 -10.71 0.12
CA ASN A 87 21.80 -11.38 -1.15
C ASN A 87 20.40 -11.98 -1.27
N ASP A 88 19.54 -11.81 -0.26
CA ASP A 88 18.19 -12.36 -0.30
C ASP A 88 17.32 -11.59 -1.29
N PRO A 89 16.53 -12.28 -2.12
CA PRO A 89 15.63 -11.62 -3.05
C PRO A 89 14.42 -11.06 -2.32
N LEU A 90 14.17 -9.76 -2.48
CA LEU A 90 12.94 -9.11 -2.02
C LEU A 90 12.07 -8.77 -3.23
N CYS A 91 10.86 -9.34 -3.31
CA CYS A 91 9.90 -9.04 -4.36
C CYS A 91 8.66 -8.37 -3.75
N LEU A 92 8.38 -7.13 -4.16
CA LEU A 92 7.11 -6.48 -3.82
C LEU A 92 6.01 -6.91 -4.79
N LEU A 93 4.83 -7.20 -4.26
CA LEU A 93 3.68 -7.67 -5.02
C LEU A 93 2.49 -6.70 -4.88
N GLY A 94 1.59 -6.71 -5.86
CA GLY A 94 0.38 -5.91 -5.87
C GLY A 94 0.51 -4.55 -6.58
N GLY A 95 -0.62 -3.90 -6.86
CA GLY A 95 -0.67 -2.68 -7.68
C GLY A 95 0.06 -1.46 -7.10
N LEU A 96 0.30 -1.44 -5.79
CA LEU A 96 1.04 -0.36 -5.12
C LEU A 96 2.55 -0.62 -5.08
N ALA A 97 3.01 -1.82 -5.39
CA ALA A 97 4.43 -2.18 -5.30
C ALA A 97 5.36 -1.23 -6.07
N PRO A 98 5.06 -0.83 -7.33
CA PRO A 98 5.92 0.10 -8.07
C PRO A 98 5.99 1.49 -7.42
N LEU A 99 4.95 1.89 -6.70
CA LEU A 99 4.87 3.20 -6.04
C LEU A 99 5.66 3.22 -4.73
N TYR A 100 5.68 2.10 -3.99
CA TYR A 100 6.46 1.97 -2.76
C TYR A 100 7.94 1.69 -3.01
N ALA A 101 8.29 0.92 -4.05
CA ALA A 101 9.67 0.56 -4.38
C ALA A 101 10.69 1.71 -4.31
N PRO A 102 10.47 2.89 -4.93
CA PRO A 102 11.44 3.99 -4.88
C PRO A 102 11.53 4.67 -3.50
N ARG A 103 10.50 4.51 -2.64
CA ARG A 103 10.38 5.18 -1.33
C ARG A 103 11.01 4.39 -0.18
N LEU A 104 11.28 3.10 -0.37
CA LEU A 104 12.01 2.31 0.61
C LEU A 104 13.45 2.83 0.79
N SER A 105 14.03 2.56 1.95
CA SER A 105 15.43 2.83 2.28
C SER A 105 16.39 2.15 1.31
N ALA A 106 17.61 2.69 1.22
CA ALA A 106 18.64 2.15 0.33
C ALA A 106 18.92 0.66 0.58
N ARG A 107 18.83 0.20 1.85
CA ARG A 107 19.00 -1.21 2.23
C ARG A 107 18.03 -2.11 1.48
N TYR A 108 16.72 -1.87 1.61
CA TYR A 108 15.72 -2.74 1.00
C TYR A 108 15.63 -2.55 -0.51
N ARG A 109 15.85 -1.33 -1.02
CA ARG A 109 15.91 -1.08 -2.47
C ARG A 109 16.99 -1.91 -3.16
N ALA A 110 18.14 -2.14 -2.52
CA ALA A 110 19.21 -2.97 -3.07
C ALA A 110 18.82 -4.46 -3.19
N LEU A 111 17.89 -4.92 -2.35
CA LEU A 111 17.40 -6.31 -2.35
C LEU A 111 16.25 -6.52 -3.36
N LEU A 112 15.66 -5.45 -3.89
CA LEU A 112 14.51 -5.55 -4.79
C LEU A 112 14.85 -6.32 -6.06
N LYS A 113 14.02 -7.32 -6.37
CA LYS A 113 14.04 -8.10 -7.62
C LYS A 113 12.65 -8.11 -8.24
N PRO A 114 12.55 -8.15 -9.59
CA PRO A 114 11.25 -8.36 -10.23
C PRO A 114 10.72 -9.77 -9.88
N PRO A 115 9.40 -9.92 -9.68
CA PRO A 115 8.80 -11.23 -9.53
C PRO A 115 9.01 -12.05 -10.82
N LEU A 116 9.27 -13.35 -10.66
CA LEU A 116 9.40 -14.26 -11.81
C LEU A 116 8.05 -14.59 -12.46
N ASP A 117 6.99 -14.55 -11.66
CA ASP A 117 5.63 -14.89 -12.07
C ASP A 117 4.64 -14.27 -11.07
N ASP A 118 3.35 -14.37 -11.34
CA ASP A 118 2.30 -13.93 -10.42
C ASP A 118 1.90 -15.01 -9.39
N ALA A 119 0.92 -14.68 -8.55
CA ALA A 119 0.42 -15.59 -7.52
C ALA A 119 -0.20 -16.87 -8.11
N LEU A 120 -0.83 -16.79 -9.28
CA LEU A 120 -1.45 -17.93 -9.94
C LEU A 120 -0.37 -18.85 -10.53
N GLY A 121 0.62 -18.28 -11.21
CA GLY A 121 1.80 -19.02 -11.69
C GLY A 121 2.54 -19.71 -10.55
N GLY A 122 2.72 -19.03 -9.41
CA GLY A 122 3.25 -19.61 -8.19
C GLY A 122 2.41 -20.79 -7.67
N ALA A 123 1.09 -20.68 -7.67
CA ALA A 123 0.18 -21.75 -7.26
C ALA A 123 0.29 -22.99 -8.17
N VAL A 124 0.38 -22.78 -9.49
CA VAL A 124 0.59 -23.85 -10.46
C VAL A 124 1.93 -24.56 -10.22
N GLN A 125 3.01 -23.80 -10.01
CA GLN A 125 4.32 -24.38 -9.71
C GLN A 125 4.32 -25.21 -8.42
N MET A 126 3.60 -24.76 -7.37
CA MET A 126 3.43 -25.54 -6.15
C MET A 126 2.68 -26.86 -6.42
N ALA A 127 1.58 -26.83 -7.18
CA ALA A 127 0.82 -28.02 -7.54
C ALA A 127 1.69 -29.02 -8.33
N VAL A 128 2.46 -28.53 -9.32
CA VAL A 128 3.39 -29.37 -10.08
C VAL A 128 4.37 -30.05 -9.15
N ARG A 129 5.02 -29.35 -8.20
CA ARG A 129 5.99 -29.96 -7.26
C ARG A 129 5.37 -31.07 -6.40
N VAL A 130 4.11 -30.92 -6.00
CA VAL A 130 3.42 -31.91 -5.14
C VAL A 130 2.98 -33.13 -5.97
N PHE A 131 2.41 -32.93 -7.16
CA PHE A 131 1.78 -34.01 -7.92
C PHE A 131 2.68 -34.68 -8.96
N SER A 132 3.72 -34.01 -9.45
CA SER A 132 4.67 -34.62 -10.41
C SER A 132 5.47 -35.78 -9.80
N ARG A 133 5.87 -35.70 -8.52
CA ARG A 133 6.53 -36.81 -7.80
C ARG A 133 5.62 -38.01 -7.55
N THR A 134 4.30 -37.79 -7.50
CA THR A 134 3.32 -38.87 -7.29
C THR A 134 3.09 -39.67 -8.57
N ALA A 135 3.26 -39.04 -9.74
CA ALA A 135 3.11 -39.68 -11.04
C ALA A 135 4.30 -40.58 -11.44
N GLU A 136 5.52 -40.29 -10.96
CA GLU A 136 6.69 -41.15 -11.17
C GLU A 136 6.73 -42.36 -10.22
N ALA A 137 6.17 -42.26 -9.01
CA ALA A 137 6.11 -43.38 -8.06
C ALA A 137 4.93 -44.34 -8.34
N ALA A 138 3.96 -43.94 -9.16
CA ALA A 138 2.80 -44.73 -9.56
C ALA A 138 2.93 -45.35 -10.98
N ARG A 139 4.08 -45.17 -11.64
CA ARG A 139 4.47 -45.84 -12.89
C ARG A 139 5.53 -46.88 -12.60
#